data_AF-A0A956VIP4-F1
#
_entry.id   AF-A0A956VIP4-F1
#
_cell.length_a   1.000
_cell.length_b   1.000
_cell.length_c   1.000
_cell.angle_alpha   90.00
_cell.angle_beta   90.00
_cell.angle_gamma   90.00
#
_symmetry.space_group_name_H-M   'P 1'
#
loop_
_entity.id
_entity.type
_entity.pdbx_description
1 polymer ?
#
loop_
_entity_poly.entity_id
_entity_poly.type
_entity_poly.pdbx_seq_one_letter_code
_entity_poly.pdbx_strand_id
1 'polypeptide(L)'
;MSDEQSSRRRVRVDGDTRPKTPDPAPSEPLCECPHLDAEDWHEVESDWSDIQFIRGSLPAVAGVPVGYQSIRGKLRKRAEAAGAVIPEDAMLLLGEGRLRRPVLLEVETDGAHPGIEMPGGFAWTRLLPAHFGAMKGLMRETKEQAKEKYGREPDEMWVWYLTCSECSEPREWETLFVAHYRPD
;
A
#
# COMPACT_ATOMS: atom_id res chain seq x y z
N MET A 1 24.65 -63.22 32.68
CA MET A 1 24.21 -64.53 32.14
C MET A 1 22.76 -64.37 31.72
N SER A 2 22.51 -64.57 30.42
CA SER A 2 21.22 -64.90 29.80
C SER A 2 20.09 -63.87 29.84
N ASP A 3 19.18 -63.77 28.87
CA ASP A 3 19.10 -64.13 27.44
C ASP A 3 17.81 -63.46 26.92
N GLU A 4 17.85 -62.93 25.69
CA GLU A 4 16.84 -62.94 24.63
C GLU A 4 15.33 -63.09 24.97
N GLN A 5 14.42 -62.22 24.49
CA GLN A 5 13.77 -62.29 23.16
C GLN A 5 13.01 -60.97 22.92
N SER A 6 13.15 -60.17 21.87
CA SER A 6 13.20 -60.40 20.41
C SER A 6 12.00 -61.16 19.85
N SER A 7 10.88 -60.46 19.60
CA SER A 7 9.99 -60.78 18.47
C SER A 7 10.21 -59.77 17.34
N ARG A 8 11.27 -60.00 16.55
CA ARG A 8 11.50 -59.29 15.28
C ARG A 8 10.52 -59.83 14.22
N ARG A 9 9.43 -59.12 13.94
CA ARG A 9 8.73 -59.27 12.64
C ARG A 9 9.50 -58.47 11.59
N ARG A 10 10.04 -59.18 10.59
CA ARG A 10 10.63 -58.56 9.40
C ARG A 10 9.50 -58.29 8.40
N VAL A 11 9.23 -57.02 8.10
CA VAL A 11 8.34 -56.60 7.01
C VAL A 11 9.21 -56.29 5.79
N ARG A 12 8.75 -56.70 4.61
CA ARG A 12 9.41 -56.43 3.32
C ARG A 12 9.29 -54.93 3.02
N VAL A 13 10.42 -54.24 2.83
CA VAL A 13 10.43 -52.85 2.36
C VAL A 13 10.39 -52.91 0.84
N ASP A 14 9.17 -52.96 0.30
CA ASP A 14 8.94 -52.76 -1.13
C ASP A 14 8.66 -51.26 -1.36
N GLY A 15 9.58 -50.59 -2.04
CA GLY A 15 9.38 -49.24 -2.60
C GLY A 15 9.83 -48.09 -1.69
N ASP A 16 10.59 -47.18 -2.30
CA ASP A 16 11.08 -45.91 -1.74
C ASP A 16 9.91 -45.08 -1.20
N THR A 17 9.57 -45.29 0.07
CA THR A 17 8.62 -44.48 0.84
C THR A 17 9.38 -43.77 1.95
N ARG A 18 10.35 -42.95 1.55
CA ARG A 18 10.68 -41.79 2.37
C ARG A 18 9.38 -40.97 2.51
N PRO A 19 8.95 -40.62 3.73
CA PRO A 19 7.93 -39.61 3.88
C PRO A 19 8.46 -38.37 3.16
N LYS A 20 7.83 -37.99 2.05
CA LYS A 20 8.01 -36.64 1.53
C LYS A 20 7.48 -35.74 2.62
N THR A 21 8.38 -35.09 3.35
CA THR A 21 8.04 -33.88 4.09
C THR A 21 7.24 -33.03 3.11
N PRO A 22 6.00 -32.61 3.45
CA PRO A 22 5.30 -31.63 2.64
C PRO A 22 6.28 -30.48 2.42
N ASP A 23 6.47 -30.05 1.17
CA ASP A 23 7.20 -28.82 0.92
C ASP A 23 6.58 -27.75 1.83
N PRO A 24 7.38 -26.99 2.60
CA PRO A 24 6.82 -25.90 3.39
C PRO A 24 5.99 -25.05 2.43
N ALA A 25 4.75 -24.78 2.82
CA ALA A 25 3.91 -23.82 2.10
C ALA A 25 4.78 -22.60 1.78
N PRO A 26 4.73 -22.05 0.55
CA PRO A 26 5.58 -20.93 0.18
C PRO A 26 5.39 -19.85 1.24
N SER A 27 6.44 -19.60 2.03
CA SER A 27 6.44 -18.53 3.00
C SER A 27 6.25 -17.26 2.20
N GLU A 28 5.17 -16.52 2.48
CA GLU A 28 4.97 -15.21 1.87
C GLU A 28 6.27 -14.41 2.04
N PRO A 29 6.72 -13.71 0.99
CA PRO A 29 7.92 -12.90 1.11
C PRO A 29 7.74 -11.96 2.30
N LEU A 30 8.77 -11.83 3.14
CA LEU A 30 8.88 -10.85 4.21
C LEU A 30 8.91 -9.42 3.61
N CYS A 31 7.85 -8.99 2.90
CA CYS A 31 7.68 -7.60 2.47
C CYS A 31 6.82 -6.85 3.49
N GLU A 32 7.26 -5.66 3.86
CA GLU A 32 6.49 -4.64 4.60
C GLU A 32 5.59 -3.82 3.67
N CYS A 33 5.07 -4.46 2.63
CA CYS A 33 4.16 -3.87 1.66
C CYS A 33 2.78 -3.79 2.32
N PRO A 34 2.11 -2.63 2.38
CA PRO A 34 0.77 -2.54 3.00
C PRO A 34 -0.21 -3.47 2.29
N HIS A 35 -1.19 -4.00 3.02
CA HIS A 35 -2.27 -4.84 2.49
C HIS A 35 -3.60 -4.18 2.86
N LEU A 36 -4.43 -3.88 1.87
CA LEU A 36 -5.73 -3.26 2.07
C LEU A 36 -6.82 -4.29 1.77
N ASP A 37 -7.84 -4.36 2.63
CA ASP A 37 -9.03 -5.14 2.33
C ASP A 37 -9.87 -4.41 1.26
N ALA A 38 -10.26 -5.13 0.21
CA ALA A 38 -11.10 -4.55 -0.84
C ALA A 38 -12.47 -4.12 -0.29
N GLU A 39 -13.01 -4.82 0.71
CA GLU A 39 -14.31 -4.47 1.32
C GLU A 39 -14.27 -3.10 2.02
N ASP A 40 -13.10 -2.72 2.56
CA ASP A 40 -12.90 -1.47 3.29
C ASP A 40 -12.40 -0.31 2.41
N TRP A 41 -11.82 -0.61 1.24
CA TRP A 41 -11.10 0.39 0.44
C TRP A 41 -11.56 0.50 -1.03
N HIS A 42 -12.26 -0.48 -1.59
CA HIS A 42 -12.71 -0.43 -2.98
C HIS A 42 -14.11 0.18 -3.11
N GLU A 43 -14.20 1.30 -3.84
CA GLU A 43 -15.43 2.08 -4.03
C GLU A 43 -16.04 2.65 -2.75
N VAL A 44 -15.21 2.79 -1.71
CA VAL A 44 -15.57 3.30 -0.38
C VAL A 44 -15.38 4.81 -0.28
N GLU A 45 -16.26 5.45 0.48
CA GLU A 45 -16.13 6.85 0.91
C GLU A 45 -15.57 6.90 2.33
N SER A 46 -14.55 7.71 2.56
CA SER A 46 -13.91 7.89 3.86
C SER A 46 -13.88 9.37 4.24
N ASP A 47 -14.28 9.67 5.48
CA ASP A 47 -14.14 11.01 6.07
C ASP A 47 -12.65 11.32 6.29
N TRP A 48 -12.20 12.48 5.80
CA TRP A 48 -10.81 12.96 5.91
C TRP A 48 -10.70 14.19 6.82
N SER A 49 -11.73 14.47 7.62
CA SER A 49 -11.81 15.61 8.53
C SER A 49 -10.72 15.64 9.60
N ASP A 50 -10.25 14.47 10.05
CA ASP A 50 -9.26 14.31 11.11
C ASP A 50 -7.92 13.70 10.63
N ILE A 51 -7.84 13.28 9.36
CA ILE A 51 -6.60 12.70 8.82
C ILE A 51 -5.53 13.78 8.67
N GLN A 52 -4.33 13.46 9.14
CA GLN A 52 -3.17 14.34 9.15
C GLN A 52 -2.07 13.82 8.23
N PHE A 53 -1.48 14.73 7.46
CA PHE A 53 -0.41 14.39 6.53
C PHE A 53 0.80 15.29 6.70
N ILE A 54 1.98 14.73 6.48
CA ILE A 54 3.18 15.52 6.19
C ILE A 54 3.44 15.55 4.68
N ARG A 55 3.48 16.75 4.12
CA ARG A 55 3.64 16.96 2.67
C ARG A 55 5.09 17.12 2.25
N GLY A 56 5.47 16.44 1.17
CA GLY A 56 6.72 16.62 0.45
C GLY A 56 6.49 16.68 -1.06
N SER A 57 7.58 16.63 -1.82
CA SER A 57 7.51 16.45 -3.26
C SER A 57 8.75 15.78 -3.81
N LEU A 58 8.55 14.97 -4.84
CA LEU A 58 9.63 14.33 -5.60
C LEU A 58 9.69 14.91 -7.02
N PRO A 59 10.86 14.92 -7.67
CA PRO A 59 10.96 15.27 -9.07
C PRO A 59 10.35 14.17 -9.95
N ALA A 60 9.72 14.58 -11.05
CA ALA A 60 9.29 13.66 -12.11
C ALA A 60 10.17 13.87 -13.34
N VAL A 61 10.70 12.77 -13.89
CA VAL A 61 11.47 12.78 -15.13
C VAL A 61 10.68 11.99 -16.16
N ALA A 62 10.33 12.63 -17.28
CA ALA A 62 9.45 12.06 -18.31
C ALA A 62 8.11 11.51 -17.74
N GLY A 63 7.58 12.16 -16.70
CA GLY A 63 6.34 11.74 -16.02
C GLY A 63 6.50 10.61 -15.01
N VAL A 64 7.69 10.02 -14.90
CA VAL A 64 8.00 8.96 -13.93
C VAL A 64 8.53 9.58 -12.63
N PRO A 65 7.96 9.27 -11.46
CA PRO A 65 8.46 9.74 -10.18
C PRO A 65 9.83 9.10 -9.87
N VAL A 66 10.84 9.92 -9.58
CA VAL A 66 12.19 9.43 -9.25
C VAL A 66 12.50 9.70 -7.77
N GLY A 67 13.07 8.71 -7.09
CA GLY A 67 13.52 8.85 -5.69
C GLY A 67 12.45 8.59 -4.63
N TYR A 68 11.46 7.74 -4.92
CA TYR A 68 10.35 7.40 -4.02
C TYR A 68 10.84 6.92 -2.63
N GLN A 69 11.85 6.05 -2.59
CA GLN A 69 12.45 5.60 -1.32
C GLN A 69 13.12 6.73 -0.54
N SER A 70 13.79 7.66 -1.24
CA SER A 70 14.45 8.80 -0.59
C SER A 70 13.43 9.77 0.01
N ILE A 71 12.32 10.05 -0.67
CA ILE A 71 11.29 10.93 -0.13
C ILE A 71 10.56 10.29 1.05
N ARG A 72 10.29 8.97 1.02
CA ARG A 72 9.71 8.26 2.18
C ARG A 72 10.56 8.45 3.42
N GLY A 73 11.88 8.19 3.34
CA GLY A 73 12.79 8.41 4.46
C GLY A 73 12.88 9.88 4.92
N LYS A 74 12.78 10.85 4.01
CA LYS A 74 12.73 12.28 4.35
C LYS A 74 11.45 12.67 5.07
N LEU A 75 10.31 12.14 4.66
CA LEU A 75 9.02 12.39 5.32
C LEU A 75 8.99 11.78 6.71
N ARG A 76 9.50 10.56 6.89
CA ARG A 76 9.62 9.93 8.22
C ARG A 76 10.45 10.78 9.18
N LYS A 77 11.63 11.25 8.76
CA LYS A 77 12.47 12.16 9.58
C LYS A 77 11.79 13.47 9.93
N ARG A 78 10.96 14.00 9.03
CA ARG A 78 10.19 15.23 9.29
C ARG A 78 9.03 14.97 10.26
N ALA A 79 8.38 13.81 10.17
CA ALA A 79 7.36 13.39 11.12
C ALA A 79 7.98 13.24 12.53
N GLU A 80 9.11 12.54 12.64
CA GLU A 80 9.87 12.40 13.88
C GLU A 80 10.25 13.77 14.47
N ALA A 81 10.75 14.70 13.65
CA ALA A 81 11.11 16.05 14.09
C ALA A 81 9.91 16.90 14.54
N ALA A 82 8.71 16.57 14.04
CA ALA A 82 7.45 17.20 14.46
C ALA A 82 6.83 16.50 15.68
N GLY A 83 7.45 15.46 16.23
CA GLY A 83 6.88 14.65 17.30
C GLY A 83 5.67 13.82 16.86
N ALA A 84 5.52 13.59 15.55
CA ALA A 84 4.39 12.86 14.99
C ALA A 84 4.62 11.34 15.01
N VAL A 85 3.55 10.61 15.26
CA VAL A 85 3.50 9.15 15.12
C VAL A 85 3.16 8.83 13.66
N ILE A 86 3.74 7.77 13.12
CA ILE A 86 3.39 7.25 11.81
C ILE A 86 2.61 5.96 12.06
N PRO A 87 1.32 5.90 11.69
CA PRO A 87 0.52 4.67 11.81
C PRO A 87 1.19 3.48 11.10
N GLU A 88 0.88 2.26 11.54
CA GLU A 88 1.41 1.03 10.94
C GLU A 88 1.06 0.95 9.44
N ASP A 89 -0.20 1.23 9.11
CA ASP A 89 -0.73 1.27 7.74
C ASP A 89 -0.81 2.70 7.18
N ALA A 90 0.11 3.58 7.56
CA ALA A 90 0.11 4.97 7.14
C ALA A 90 0.10 5.12 5.61
N MET A 91 -0.88 5.86 5.09
CA MET A 91 -0.99 6.21 3.68
C MET A 91 0.26 6.92 3.17
N LEU A 92 0.76 6.50 2.00
CA LEU A 92 1.82 7.18 1.26
C LEU A 92 1.33 7.58 -0.14
N LEU A 93 0.71 8.75 -0.21
CA LEU A 93 -0.02 9.22 -1.37
C LEU A 93 0.87 10.01 -2.32
N LEU A 94 0.79 9.71 -3.62
CA LEU A 94 1.46 10.44 -4.69
C LEU A 94 0.43 11.17 -5.55
N GLY A 95 0.48 12.50 -5.56
CA GLY A 95 -0.47 13.31 -6.31
C GLY A 95 0.01 13.63 -7.73
N GLU A 96 -0.85 14.28 -8.51
CA GLU A 96 -0.52 14.70 -9.87
C GLU A 96 0.51 15.85 -9.92
N GLY A 97 1.31 15.90 -10.98
CA GLY A 97 2.29 16.99 -11.18
C GLY A 97 3.20 16.77 -12.39
N ARG A 98 3.55 17.86 -13.10
CA ARG A 98 4.37 17.79 -14.34
C ARG A 98 5.88 17.72 -14.09
N LEU A 99 6.38 18.55 -13.17
CA LEU A 99 7.82 18.65 -12.84
C LEU A 99 8.14 18.09 -11.47
N ARG A 100 7.25 18.36 -10.50
CA ARG A 100 7.30 17.80 -9.16
C ARG A 100 5.94 17.23 -8.83
N ARG A 101 5.92 16.05 -8.20
CA ARG A 101 4.70 15.42 -7.72
C ARG A 101 4.64 15.57 -6.21
N PRO A 102 3.52 16.04 -5.65
CA PRO A 102 3.34 16.09 -4.20
C PRO A 102 3.29 14.66 -3.66
N VAL A 103 3.82 14.49 -2.45
CA VAL A 103 3.78 13.23 -1.71
C VAL A 103 3.25 13.51 -0.32
N LEU A 104 2.24 12.77 0.12
CA LEU A 104 1.72 12.84 1.48
C LEU A 104 2.08 11.56 2.22
N LEU A 105 2.57 11.70 3.44
CA LEU A 105 2.69 10.60 4.38
C LEU A 105 1.74 10.88 5.53
N GLU A 106 0.84 9.95 5.80
CA GLU A 106 -0.06 10.01 6.94
C GLU A 106 0.72 9.96 8.26
N VAL A 107 0.26 10.76 9.21
CA VAL A 107 0.86 10.92 10.53
C VAL A 107 -0.23 11.21 11.56
N GLU A 108 0.08 11.06 12.83
CA GLU A 108 -0.78 11.47 13.94
C GLU A 108 0.00 12.40 14.87
N THR A 109 -0.64 13.50 15.28
CA THR A 109 -0.10 14.46 16.26
C THR A 109 -1.16 14.97 17.21
N ASP A 110 -0.71 15.30 18.42
CA ASP A 110 -1.50 16.03 19.39
C ASP A 110 -1.60 17.51 18.98
N GLY A 111 -2.69 17.86 18.28
CA GLY A 111 -3.03 19.24 17.92
C GLY A 111 -2.38 19.76 16.64
N ALA A 112 -2.43 21.08 16.43
CA ALA A 112 -1.95 21.70 15.20
C ALA A 112 -0.42 21.86 15.21
N HIS A 113 0.26 21.29 14.21
CA HIS A 113 1.70 21.41 14.04
C HIS A 113 2.08 22.11 12.72
N PRO A 114 3.03 23.06 12.72
CA PRO A 114 3.56 23.65 11.49
C PRO A 114 4.12 22.56 10.54
N GLY A 115 3.58 22.50 9.33
CA GLY A 115 4.03 21.54 8.31
C GLY A 115 3.32 20.19 8.32
N ILE A 116 2.33 20.00 9.21
CA ILE A 116 1.29 18.98 9.09
C ILE A 116 0.07 19.64 8.46
N GLU A 117 -0.52 18.97 7.47
CA GLU A 117 -1.75 19.41 6.81
C GLU A 117 -2.89 18.46 7.14
N MET A 118 -4.07 19.04 7.37
CA MET A 118 -5.34 18.34 7.49
C MET A 118 -6.20 18.76 6.29
N PRO A 119 -6.26 17.95 5.23
CA PRO A 119 -6.97 18.32 4.01
C PRO A 119 -8.48 18.49 4.25
N GLY A 120 -9.04 17.79 5.24
CA GLY A 120 -10.45 17.82 5.58
C GLY A 120 -11.32 17.14 4.52
N GLY A 121 -12.64 17.25 4.67
CA GLY A 121 -13.59 16.79 3.65
C GLY A 121 -13.66 15.27 3.59
N PHE A 122 -13.73 14.71 2.39
CA PHE A 122 -13.83 13.26 2.21
C PHE A 122 -13.05 12.77 1.00
N ALA A 123 -12.76 11.49 0.97
CA ALA A 123 -12.18 10.83 -0.18
C ALA A 123 -13.02 9.64 -0.62
N TRP A 124 -13.07 9.41 -1.93
CA TRP A 124 -13.59 8.19 -2.51
C TRP A 124 -12.47 7.39 -3.14
N THR A 125 -12.40 6.10 -2.84
CA THR A 125 -11.26 5.27 -3.19
C THR A 125 -11.63 4.12 -4.12
N ARG A 126 -10.67 3.68 -4.94
CA ARG A 126 -10.78 2.45 -5.74
C ARG A 126 -9.46 1.68 -5.66
N LEU A 127 -9.52 0.46 -5.16
CA LEU A 127 -8.40 -0.48 -5.15
C LEU A 127 -8.39 -1.28 -6.46
N LEU A 128 -7.36 -1.10 -7.30
CA LEU A 128 -7.35 -1.66 -8.65
C LEU A 128 -5.97 -2.21 -9.02
N PRO A 129 -5.88 -3.27 -9.85
CA PRO A 129 -4.64 -3.71 -10.45
C PRO A 129 -4.19 -2.68 -11.51
N ALA A 130 -2.98 -2.14 -11.36
CA ALA A 130 -2.48 -1.06 -12.22
C ALA A 130 -1.17 -1.43 -12.92
N HIS A 131 -1.25 -2.39 -13.85
CA HIS A 131 -0.12 -2.80 -14.70
C HIS A 131 0.51 -1.62 -15.47
N PHE A 132 1.74 -1.82 -15.95
CA PHE A 132 2.46 -0.83 -16.73
C PHE A 132 1.63 -0.27 -17.89
N GLY A 133 1.45 1.06 -17.90
CA GLY A 133 0.68 1.77 -18.91
C GLY A 133 -0.82 1.97 -18.60
N ALA A 134 -1.41 1.17 -17.70
CA ALA A 134 -2.82 1.29 -17.32
C ALA A 134 -3.08 2.50 -16.40
N MET A 135 -2.08 2.92 -15.63
CA MET A 135 -2.17 3.97 -14.60
C MET A 135 -2.88 5.26 -15.07
N LYS A 136 -2.54 5.77 -16.25
CA LYS A 136 -3.16 7.01 -16.78
C LYS A 136 -4.63 6.80 -17.15
N GLY A 137 -4.98 5.62 -17.65
CA GLY A 137 -6.36 5.26 -17.97
C GLY A 137 -7.20 5.11 -16.71
N LEU A 138 -6.72 4.32 -15.75
CA LEU A 138 -7.39 4.06 -14.47
C LEU A 138 -7.57 5.33 -13.63
N MET A 139 -6.58 6.23 -13.64
CA MET A 139 -6.70 7.55 -13.00
C MET A 139 -7.83 8.37 -13.63
N ARG A 140 -7.89 8.42 -14.97
CA ARG A 140 -8.94 9.15 -15.69
C ARG A 140 -10.32 8.56 -15.43
N GLU A 141 -10.43 7.23 -15.52
CA GLU A 141 -11.68 6.51 -15.27
C GLU A 141 -12.18 6.73 -13.83
N THR A 142 -11.29 6.61 -12.84
CA THR A 142 -11.63 6.87 -11.44
C THR A 142 -12.11 8.30 -11.24
N LYS A 143 -11.44 9.28 -11.85
CA LYS A 143 -11.86 10.68 -11.80
C LYS A 143 -13.23 10.90 -12.45
N GLU A 144 -13.48 10.28 -13.60
CA GLU A 144 -14.77 10.37 -14.31
C GLU A 144 -15.91 9.75 -13.50
N GLN A 145 -15.69 8.58 -12.90
CA GLN A 145 -16.68 7.92 -12.03
C GLN A 145 -16.95 8.72 -10.75
N ALA A 146 -15.90 9.25 -10.11
CA ALA A 146 -16.05 10.11 -8.93
C ALA A 146 -16.88 11.35 -9.29
N LYS A 147 -16.57 12.00 -10.42
CA LYS A 147 -17.33 13.15 -10.90
C LYS A 147 -18.79 12.83 -11.16
N GLU A 148 -19.08 11.70 -11.81
CA GLU A 148 -20.45 11.26 -12.06
C GLU A 148 -21.20 11.01 -10.74
N LYS A 149 -20.56 10.34 -9.78
CA LYS A 149 -21.13 10.02 -8.47
C LYS A 149 -21.46 11.25 -7.64
N TYR A 150 -20.57 12.25 -7.60
CA TYR A 150 -20.70 13.41 -6.70
C TYR A 150 -21.15 14.70 -7.41
N GLY A 151 -21.35 14.68 -8.72
CA GLY A 151 -21.78 15.84 -9.51
C GLY A 151 -20.74 16.95 -9.62
N ARG A 152 -19.52 16.76 -9.12
CA ARG A 152 -18.40 17.71 -9.21
C ARG A 152 -17.06 16.99 -9.37
N GLU A 153 -16.11 17.68 -9.98
CA GLU A 153 -14.73 17.17 -10.12
C GLU A 153 -14.07 17.03 -8.74
N PRO A 154 -13.28 15.97 -8.50
CA PRO A 154 -12.39 15.88 -7.34
C PRO A 154 -11.43 17.07 -7.31
N ASP A 155 -11.16 17.59 -6.12
CA ASP A 155 -10.21 18.69 -5.89
C ASP A 155 -8.77 18.23 -6.11
N GLU A 156 -8.46 17.01 -5.66
CA GLU A 156 -7.15 16.38 -5.83
C GLU A 156 -7.32 14.88 -6.16
N MET A 157 -6.42 14.37 -7.01
CA MET A 157 -6.28 12.94 -7.27
C MET A 157 -4.97 12.44 -6.68
N TRP A 158 -5.03 11.31 -5.98
CA TRP A 158 -3.87 10.64 -5.39
C TRP A 158 -3.80 9.18 -5.78
N VAL A 159 -2.59 8.62 -5.75
CA VAL A 159 -2.36 7.17 -5.85
C VAL A 159 -1.45 6.69 -4.73
N TRP A 160 -1.72 5.48 -4.25
CA TRP A 160 -0.84 4.75 -3.34
C TRP A 160 -0.44 3.42 -3.96
N TYR A 161 0.84 3.28 -4.28
CA TYR A 161 1.40 2.01 -4.69
C TYR A 161 1.56 1.11 -3.46
N LEU A 162 0.82 0.01 -3.41
CA LEU A 162 0.81 -0.90 -2.26
C LEU A 162 1.87 -1.99 -2.38
N THR A 163 2.50 -2.11 -3.56
CA THR A 163 3.47 -3.16 -3.87
C THR A 163 4.87 -2.60 -4.11
N CYS A 164 5.90 -3.28 -3.61
CA CYS A 164 7.29 -3.05 -4.02
C CYS A 164 7.60 -3.76 -5.36
N SER A 165 8.83 -3.62 -5.87
CA SER A 165 9.26 -4.27 -7.12
C SER A 165 9.21 -5.80 -7.09
N GLU A 166 9.29 -6.40 -5.90
CA GLU A 166 9.23 -7.86 -5.72
C GLU A 166 7.78 -8.35 -5.60
N CYS A 167 6.91 -7.54 -4.99
CA CYS A 167 5.51 -7.89 -4.77
C CYS A 167 4.58 -7.46 -5.91
N SER A 168 5.02 -6.57 -6.81
CA SER A 168 4.13 -5.99 -7.80
C SER A 168 3.56 -7.01 -8.77
N GLU A 169 4.34 -8.00 -9.21
CA GLU A 169 3.82 -9.02 -10.12
C GLU A 169 2.89 -10.04 -9.40
N PRO A 170 3.26 -10.61 -8.24
CA PRO A 170 2.37 -11.50 -7.48
C PRO A 170 1.07 -10.86 -7.00
N ARG A 171 1.09 -9.55 -6.70
CA ARG A 171 -0.08 -8.77 -6.23
C ARG A 171 -0.68 -7.90 -7.34
N GLU A 172 -0.46 -8.25 -8.60
CA GLU A 172 -1.07 -7.60 -9.77
C GLU A 172 -0.97 -6.05 -9.81
N TRP A 173 0.13 -5.50 -9.30
CA TRP A 173 0.42 -4.06 -9.21
C TRP A 173 -0.71 -3.30 -8.49
N GLU A 174 -1.23 -3.91 -7.43
CA GLU A 174 -2.30 -3.35 -6.61
C GLU A 174 -2.01 -1.90 -6.21
N THR A 175 -2.94 -1.02 -6.56
CA THR A 175 -2.82 0.42 -6.38
C THR A 175 -4.15 0.99 -5.92
N LEU A 176 -4.10 1.80 -4.86
CA LEU A 176 -5.25 2.59 -4.43
C LEU A 176 -5.28 3.90 -5.22
N PHE A 177 -6.41 4.19 -5.86
CA PHE A 177 -6.71 5.49 -6.45
C PHE A 177 -7.63 6.24 -5.51
N VAL A 178 -7.36 7.52 -5.29
CA VAL A 178 -8.10 8.36 -4.33
C VAL A 178 -8.56 9.62 -5.03
N ALA A 179 -9.87 9.82 -5.06
CA ALA A 179 -10.51 11.07 -5.45
C ALA A 179 -10.87 11.86 -4.18
N HIS A 180 -10.14 12.94 -3.92
CA HIS A 180 -10.30 13.73 -2.70
C HIS A 180 -11.10 15.00 -2.96
N TYR A 181 -12.01 15.31 -2.03
CA TYR A 181 -12.94 16.41 -2.06
C TYR A 181 -12.78 17.26 -0.80
N ARG A 182 -12.34 18.50 -0.96
CA ARG A 182 -12.18 19.44 0.16
C ARG A 182 -13.54 19.88 0.72
N PRO A 183 -13.59 20.29 2.00
CA PRO A 183 -14.79 20.90 2.55
C PRO A 183 -15.11 22.19 1.78
N ASP A 184 -16.40 22.46 1.59
CA ASP A 184 -16.92 23.66 0.93
C ASP A 184 -16.60 24.95 1.71
#